data_AF-Q2H523-F1
#
_entry.id   AF-Q2H523-F1
#
_cell.length_a   1.000
_cell.length_b   1.000
_cell.length_c   1.000
_cell.angle_alpha   90.00
_cell.angle_beta   90.00
_cell.angle_gamma   90.00
#
_symmetry.space_group_name_H-M   'P 1'
#
loop_
_entity.id
_entity.type
_entity.pdbx_description
1 polymer ?
#
loop_
_entity_poly.entity_id
_entity_poly.type
_entity_poly.pdbx_seq_one_letter_code
_entity_poly.pdbx_strand_id
1 'polypeptide(L)'
;MAENWFVCTYFGQYALRDNAAKTIKGYQIFVADLYESDEANDRGPLGDADTFSSIDPIDDPTGGVARPSVVAQSYVLSAPISALQVTQTRQGITSRHVLAYLPESHGIVGIPRAIIEPRRPVGRDPTPAEAEEGLFKYHPAIEVDPKSVITHERDVLGVEKIITAPAIVESTSLVFAYGIDVFGTRVAPSFLFDILGKGFNKVALVGTVLALLAGVLMLAPVVRRKQINLRWQAPM
;
A
#
# COMPACT_ATOMS: atom_id res chain seq x y z
N MET A 1 11.67 8.52 -3.38
CA MET A 1 12.32 7.52 -2.51
C MET A 1 11.50 7.41 -1.23
N ALA A 2 11.33 6.20 -0.72
CA ALA A 2 10.53 5.89 0.47
C ALA A 2 11.14 4.67 1.16
N GLU A 3 11.33 4.69 2.48
CA GLU A 3 11.89 3.56 3.27
C GLU A 3 13.01 2.79 2.52
N ASN A 4 12.71 1.59 2.02
CA ASN A 4 13.63 0.69 1.34
C ASN A 4 13.45 0.62 -0.18
N TRP A 5 12.72 1.56 -0.80
CA TRP A 5 12.47 1.54 -2.24
C TRP A 5 12.46 2.93 -2.86
N PHE A 6 12.69 2.99 -4.17
CA PHE A 6 12.52 4.21 -4.92
C PHE A 6 11.85 3.98 -6.25
N VAL A 7 11.25 5.05 -6.74
CA VAL A 7 10.57 5.10 -8.02
C VAL A 7 11.03 6.33 -8.76
N CYS A 8 11.29 6.15 -10.05
CA CYS A 8 11.51 7.24 -10.98
C CYS A 8 10.70 7.01 -12.25
N THR A 9 10.47 8.09 -12.98
CA THR A 9 9.84 8.05 -14.29
C THR A 9 10.77 8.71 -15.30
N TYR A 10 10.77 8.19 -16.51
CA TYR A 10 11.57 8.73 -17.60
C TYR A 10 10.95 8.36 -18.95
N PHE A 11 11.34 9.08 -19.99
CA PHE A 11 11.00 8.75 -21.36
C PHE A 11 12.18 8.03 -22.02
N GLY A 12 11.93 6.84 -22.55
CA GLY A 12 12.96 6.01 -23.17
C GLY A 12 12.69 5.75 -24.65
N GLN A 13 13.76 5.62 -25.42
CA GLN A 13 13.73 5.07 -26.78
C GLN A 13 14.60 3.81 -26.82
N TYR A 14 13.98 2.68 -27.16
CA TYR A 14 14.62 1.36 -27.10
C TYR A 14 14.64 0.71 -28.48
N ALA A 15 15.77 0.14 -28.86
CA ALA A 15 15.83 -0.75 -30.02
C ALA A 15 15.17 -2.10 -29.69
N LEU A 16 14.36 -2.62 -30.60
CA LEU A 16 13.75 -3.93 -30.46
C LEU A 16 14.84 -5.01 -30.47
N ARG A 17 14.75 -5.94 -29.52
CA ARG A 17 15.72 -7.05 -29.40
C ARG A 17 15.76 -7.91 -30.67
N ASP A 18 14.62 -8.06 -31.35
CA ASP A 18 14.50 -8.86 -32.58
C ASP A 18 14.87 -8.09 -33.85
N ASN A 19 14.89 -6.75 -33.79
CA ASN A 19 15.25 -5.91 -34.94
C ASN A 19 15.80 -4.56 -34.48
N ALA A 20 17.13 -4.44 -34.46
CA ALA A 20 17.83 -3.24 -34.04
C ALA A 20 17.51 -1.98 -34.89
N ALA A 21 16.95 -2.14 -36.09
CA ALA A 21 16.52 -1.01 -36.93
C ALA A 21 15.18 -0.42 -36.50
N LYS A 22 14.41 -1.11 -35.63
CA LYS A 22 13.14 -0.62 -35.10
C LYS A 22 13.33 -0.15 -33.67
N THR A 23 12.87 1.07 -33.38
CA THR A 23 12.87 1.61 -32.02
C THR A 23 11.46 1.84 -31.51
N ILE A 24 11.20 1.51 -30.25
CA ILE A 24 9.97 1.82 -29.53
C ILE A 24 10.26 3.00 -28.59
N LYS A 25 9.34 3.97 -28.58
CA LYS A 25 9.37 5.12 -27.67
C LYS A 25 8.24 4.96 -26.66
N GLY A 26 8.48 5.32 -25.40
CA GLY A 26 7.43 5.28 -24.39
C GLY A 26 7.87 5.86 -23.06
N TYR A 27 6.87 6.26 -22.28
CA TYR A 27 7.06 6.62 -20.88
C TYR A 27 7.17 5.36 -20.05
N GLN A 28 8.08 5.39 -19.08
CA GLN A 28 8.32 4.28 -18.19
C GLN A 28 8.39 4.74 -16.75
N ILE A 29 8.04 3.82 -15.87
CA ILE A 29 8.24 3.95 -14.44
C ILE A 29 9.14 2.80 -14.01
N PHE A 30 10.21 3.14 -13.30
CA PHE A 30 11.17 2.18 -12.79
C PHE A 30 11.07 2.16 -11.28
N VAL A 31 10.99 0.96 -10.71
CA VAL A 31 10.93 0.72 -9.27
C VAL A 31 12.06 -0.20 -8.88
N ALA A 32 12.73 0.14 -7.79
CA ALA A 32 13.74 -0.70 -7.19
C ALA A 32 13.55 -0.77 -5.68
N ASP A 33 13.56 -2.00 -5.17
CA ASP A 33 13.55 -2.33 -3.77
C ASP A 33 14.96 -2.72 -3.34
N LEU A 34 15.33 -2.32 -2.13
CA LEU A 34 16.60 -2.59 -1.49
C LEU A 34 16.36 -3.56 -0.33
N TYR A 35 17.07 -4.69 -0.36
CA TYR A 35 17.06 -5.73 0.68
C TYR A 35 18.43 -5.88 1.31
N GLU A 36 18.48 -6.48 2.50
CA GLU A 36 19.72 -6.74 3.23
C GLU A 36 20.56 -7.86 2.59
N SER A 37 19.90 -8.86 2.01
CA SER A 37 20.52 -10.00 1.33
C SER A 37 19.69 -10.46 0.12
N ASP A 38 20.33 -11.23 -0.77
CA ASP A 38 19.67 -11.94 -1.88
C ASP A 38 18.96 -13.21 -1.39
N GLU A 39 19.37 -13.75 -0.24
CA GLU A 39 18.85 -15.01 0.30
C GLU A 39 17.69 -14.79 1.29
N ALA A 40 16.75 -15.73 1.31
CA ALA A 40 15.61 -15.67 2.23
C ALA A 40 16.06 -15.94 3.68
N ASN A 41 15.56 -15.13 4.63
CA ASN A 41 15.90 -15.18 6.05
C ASN A 41 17.39 -14.93 6.37
N ASP A 42 18.10 -14.21 5.50
CA ASP A 42 19.46 -13.76 5.75
C ASP A 42 19.48 -12.24 6.01
N ARG A 43 20.12 -11.83 7.11
CA ARG A 43 20.28 -10.42 7.52
C ARG A 43 21.54 -9.77 6.95
N GLY A 44 22.26 -10.51 6.10
CA GLY A 44 23.45 -10.04 5.45
C GLY A 44 24.55 -9.66 6.45
N PRO A 45 25.50 -8.80 6.04
CA PRO A 45 26.68 -8.48 6.84
C PRO A 45 26.40 -7.71 8.14
N LEU A 46 25.24 -7.08 8.27
CA LEU A 46 24.89 -6.24 9.43
C LEU A 46 24.20 -7.03 10.55
N GLY A 47 23.72 -8.24 10.27
CA GLY A 47 23.16 -9.15 11.28
C GLY A 47 21.99 -8.57 12.08
N ASP A 48 21.89 -8.95 13.36
CA ASP A 48 20.83 -8.53 14.29
C ASP A 48 21.12 -7.19 15.00
N ALA A 49 21.95 -6.32 14.43
CA ALA A 49 22.35 -5.09 15.10
C ALA A 49 21.15 -4.14 15.35
N ASP A 50 21.00 -3.68 16.59
CA ASP A 50 19.97 -2.69 16.97
C ASP A 50 20.23 -1.29 16.37
N THR A 51 21.46 -1.03 15.91
CA THR A 51 21.90 0.26 15.41
C THR A 51 22.49 0.14 14.01
N PHE A 52 22.19 1.11 13.15
CA PHE A 52 22.76 1.21 11.81
C PHE A 52 23.91 2.22 11.76
N SER A 53 25.01 1.83 11.11
CA SER A 53 26.14 2.69 10.78
C SER A 53 26.51 2.51 9.31
N SER A 54 26.71 3.61 8.59
CA SER A 54 27.06 3.57 7.16
C SER A 54 28.49 3.10 6.88
N ILE A 55 29.30 2.88 7.92
CA ILE A 55 30.67 2.37 7.82
C ILE A 55 30.80 0.92 8.29
N ASP A 56 29.74 0.35 8.87
CA ASP A 56 29.74 -1.04 9.31
C ASP A 56 29.48 -1.98 8.12
N PRO A 57 30.00 -3.23 8.18
CA PRO A 57 30.84 -3.79 9.23
C PRO A 57 32.32 -3.34 9.12
N ILE A 58 32.90 -2.87 10.23
CA ILE A 58 34.32 -2.47 10.31
C ILE A 58 35.25 -3.70 10.49
N ASP A 59 34.69 -4.82 10.95
CA ASP A 59 35.46 -6.03 11.32
C ASP A 59 36.07 -6.77 10.12
N ASP A 60 35.59 -6.51 8.89
CA ASP A 60 36.21 -6.96 7.65
C ASP A 60 36.83 -5.78 6.87
N PRO A 61 38.14 -5.54 7.03
CA PRO A 61 38.84 -4.45 6.33
C PRO A 61 38.92 -4.63 4.80
N THR A 62 38.55 -5.81 4.28
CA THR A 62 38.51 -6.13 2.84
C THR A 62 37.10 -6.23 2.26
N GLY A 63 36.08 -6.47 3.09
CA GLY A 63 34.68 -6.66 2.72
C GLY A 63 33.95 -5.37 2.32
N GLY A 64 34.48 -4.21 2.73
CA GLY A 64 33.91 -2.90 2.42
C GLY A 64 32.55 -2.66 3.08
N VAL A 65 31.90 -1.56 2.71
CA VAL A 65 30.57 -1.20 3.25
C VAL A 65 29.53 -2.21 2.78
N ALA A 66 28.63 -2.62 3.69
CA ALA A 66 27.50 -3.49 3.37
C ALA A 66 26.68 -2.91 2.21
N ARG A 67 26.51 -3.67 1.13
CA ARG A 67 25.74 -3.27 -0.05
C ARG A 67 24.39 -3.97 -0.03
N PRO A 68 23.30 -3.24 -0.31
CA PRO A 68 21.99 -3.85 -0.39
C PRO A 68 21.87 -4.72 -1.64
N SER A 69 21.13 -5.81 -1.54
CA SER A 69 20.55 -6.50 -2.69
C SER A 69 19.50 -5.60 -3.33
N VAL A 70 19.49 -5.54 -4.67
CA VAL A 70 18.56 -4.67 -5.41
C VAL A 70 17.71 -5.52 -6.34
N VAL A 71 16.40 -5.49 -6.12
CA VAL A 71 15.42 -6.07 -7.05
C VAL A 71 14.70 -4.94 -7.73
N ALA A 72 14.77 -4.89 -9.05
CA ALA A 72 14.24 -3.80 -9.83
C ALA A 72 13.38 -4.28 -11.00
N GLN A 73 12.39 -3.48 -11.34
CA GLN A 73 11.50 -3.74 -12.45
C GLN A 73 11.02 -2.42 -13.08
N SER A 74 10.87 -2.43 -14.40
CA SER A 74 10.32 -1.32 -15.17
C SER A 74 8.93 -1.62 -15.68
N TYR A 75 8.04 -0.63 -15.70
CA TYR A 75 6.71 -0.72 -16.29
C TYR A 75 6.53 0.39 -17.34
N VAL A 76 5.63 0.16 -18.28
CA VAL A 76 5.29 1.08 -19.37
C VAL A 76 4.03 1.85 -19.00
N LEU A 77 4.06 3.16 -19.30
CA LEU A 77 2.96 4.09 -19.09
C LEU A 77 2.47 4.66 -20.41
N SER A 78 1.16 4.90 -20.50
CA SER A 78 0.53 5.50 -21.68
C SER A 78 0.70 7.02 -21.74
N ALA A 79 1.03 7.67 -20.61
CA ALA A 79 1.10 9.12 -20.47
C ALA A 79 2.34 9.54 -19.65
N PRO A 80 2.85 10.77 -19.84
CA PRO A 80 3.92 11.31 -19.02
C PRO A 80 3.48 11.49 -17.56
N ILE A 81 4.45 11.42 -16.64
CA ILE A 81 4.29 11.84 -15.26
C ILE A 81 5.28 12.97 -15.00
N SER A 82 4.79 14.11 -14.52
CA SER A 82 5.63 15.28 -14.23
C SER A 82 5.95 15.46 -12.75
N ALA A 83 5.10 14.95 -11.84
CA ALA A 83 5.36 14.96 -10.41
C ALA A 83 5.05 13.60 -9.78
N LEU A 84 5.92 13.15 -8.87
CA LEU A 84 5.80 11.90 -8.12
C LEU A 84 5.94 12.18 -6.62
N GLN A 85 5.10 11.53 -5.81
CA GLN A 85 5.21 11.53 -4.36
C GLN A 85 4.63 10.24 -3.78
N VAL A 86 5.06 9.84 -2.59
CA VAL A 86 4.51 8.67 -1.88
C VAL A 86 3.64 9.12 -0.71
N THR A 87 2.52 8.45 -0.47
CA THR A 87 1.69 8.69 0.72
C THR A 87 2.47 8.37 2.00
N GLN A 88 2.34 9.21 3.03
CA GLN A 88 2.99 9.04 4.32
C GLN A 88 1.97 9.04 5.46
N THR A 89 2.14 8.12 6.39
CA THR A 89 1.35 8.00 7.63
C THR A 89 2.28 7.93 8.83
N ARG A 90 1.71 8.03 10.03
CA ARG A 90 2.50 8.24 11.25
C ARG A 90 3.38 7.04 11.56
N GLN A 91 2.87 5.83 11.36
CA GLN A 91 3.54 4.58 11.70
C GLN A 91 3.96 3.77 10.47
N GLY A 92 3.58 4.21 9.27
CA GLY A 92 3.89 3.50 8.03
C GLY A 92 3.18 2.15 7.88
N ILE A 93 2.09 1.93 8.62
CA ILE A 93 1.37 0.64 8.64
C ILE A 93 0.45 0.49 7.43
N THR A 94 -0.25 1.56 7.04
CA THR A 94 -1.11 1.50 5.85
C THR A 94 -0.27 1.28 4.59
N SER A 95 -0.84 0.57 3.61
CA SER A 95 -0.24 0.41 2.30
C SER A 95 0.14 1.76 1.68
N ARG A 96 1.22 1.81 0.92
CA ARG A 96 1.66 3.06 0.27
C ARG A 96 1.08 3.17 -1.13
N HIS A 97 0.62 4.36 -1.50
CA HIS A 97 0.31 4.72 -2.88
C HIS A 97 1.37 5.68 -3.40
N VAL A 98 1.79 5.48 -4.64
CA VAL A 98 2.56 6.46 -5.41
C VAL A 98 1.57 7.40 -6.08
N LEU A 99 1.59 8.65 -5.64
CA LEU A 99 0.87 9.74 -6.25
C LEU A 99 1.65 10.21 -7.49
N ALA A 100 1.03 10.12 -8.64
CA ALA A 100 1.59 10.57 -9.91
C ALA A 100 0.68 11.62 -10.53
N TYR A 101 1.25 12.76 -10.92
CA TYR A 101 0.53 13.79 -11.67
C TYR A 101 0.64 13.53 -13.18
N LEU A 102 -0.51 13.45 -13.85
CA LEU A 102 -0.61 13.28 -15.29
C LEU A 102 -0.96 14.64 -15.91
N PRO A 103 -0.01 15.33 -16.57
CA PRO A 103 -0.25 16.65 -17.13
C PRO A 103 -1.19 16.62 -18.34
N GLU A 104 -1.30 15.51 -19.08
CA GLU A 104 -2.21 15.42 -20.24
C GLU A 104 -3.69 15.29 -19.83
N SER A 105 -3.95 14.70 -18.67
CA SER A 105 -5.31 14.50 -18.15
C SER A 105 -5.65 15.42 -16.97
N HIS A 106 -4.75 16.35 -16.63
CA HIS A 106 -4.85 17.29 -15.50
C HIS A 106 -5.24 16.62 -14.17
N GLY A 107 -4.81 15.38 -13.96
CA GLY A 107 -5.27 14.54 -12.86
C GLY A 107 -4.12 13.99 -12.02
N ILE A 108 -4.38 13.76 -10.73
CA ILE A 108 -3.44 13.05 -9.86
C ILE A 108 -3.98 11.63 -9.66
N VAL A 109 -3.17 10.63 -9.99
CA VAL A 109 -3.48 9.22 -9.78
C VAL A 109 -2.76 8.69 -8.56
N GLY A 110 -3.42 7.85 -7.76
CA GLY A 110 -2.80 7.07 -6.71
C GLY A 110 -2.56 5.63 -7.17
N ILE A 111 -1.32 5.29 -7.53
CA ILE A 111 -0.91 3.94 -7.93
C ILE A 111 -0.59 3.12 -6.68
N PRO A 112 -1.31 2.04 -6.38
CA PRO A 112 -0.99 1.17 -5.25
C PRO A 112 0.39 0.54 -5.38
N ARG A 113 1.16 0.50 -4.29
CA ARG A 113 2.51 -0.08 -4.26
C ARG A 113 2.55 -1.55 -4.71
N ALA A 114 1.48 -2.32 -4.45
CA ALA A 114 1.37 -3.71 -4.89
C ALA A 114 1.37 -3.87 -6.44
N ILE A 115 0.91 -2.86 -7.19
CA ILE A 115 0.94 -2.89 -8.66
C ILE A 115 2.36 -2.75 -9.18
N ILE A 116 3.18 -1.94 -8.52
CA ILE A 116 4.56 -1.63 -8.95
C ILE A 116 5.61 -2.41 -8.17
N GLU A 117 5.24 -3.62 -7.71
CA GLU A 117 6.12 -4.51 -6.96
C GLU A 117 7.13 -5.21 -7.89
N PRO A 118 8.45 -5.00 -7.71
CA PRO A 118 9.45 -5.50 -8.63
C PRO A 118 9.63 -7.03 -8.57
N ARG A 119 9.22 -7.68 -7.47
CA ARG A 119 9.24 -9.14 -7.30
C ARG A 119 8.15 -9.89 -8.08
N ARG A 120 7.27 -9.19 -8.80
CA ARG A 120 6.18 -9.83 -9.56
C ARG A 120 6.74 -10.80 -10.64
N PRO A 121 6.27 -12.06 -10.70
CA PRO A 121 6.80 -13.06 -11.63
C PRO A 121 6.62 -12.71 -13.11
N VAL A 122 7.71 -12.77 -13.88
CA VAL A 122 7.70 -12.49 -15.32
C VAL A 122 7.44 -13.77 -16.11
N GLY A 123 6.44 -13.76 -17.00
CA GLY A 123 6.18 -14.85 -17.95
C GLY A 123 5.56 -16.12 -17.36
N ARG A 124 5.33 -16.17 -16.04
CA ARG A 124 4.70 -17.29 -15.35
C ARG A 124 3.67 -16.81 -14.32
N ASP A 125 2.83 -17.73 -13.85
CA ASP A 125 1.94 -17.49 -12.73
C ASP A 125 2.70 -17.58 -11.39
N PRO A 126 2.20 -16.93 -10.32
CA PRO A 126 2.85 -16.95 -9.01
C PRO A 126 2.86 -18.37 -8.42
N THR A 127 3.92 -18.69 -7.68
CA THR A 127 3.96 -19.89 -6.83
C THR A 127 3.02 -19.74 -5.63
N PRO A 128 2.65 -20.83 -4.91
CA PRO A 128 1.81 -20.71 -3.73
C PRO A 128 2.36 -19.74 -2.66
N ALA A 129 3.68 -19.77 -2.41
CA ALA A 129 4.32 -18.87 -1.46
C ALA A 129 4.26 -17.39 -1.92
N GLU A 130 4.52 -17.14 -3.21
CA GLU A 130 4.39 -15.78 -3.78
C GLU A 130 2.95 -15.26 -3.73
N ALA A 131 1.96 -16.15 -3.97
CA ALA A 131 0.55 -15.81 -3.91
C ALA A 131 0.10 -15.53 -2.46
N GLU A 132 0.66 -16.21 -1.46
CA GLU A 132 0.43 -15.93 -0.04
C GLU A 132 0.94 -14.54 0.36
N GLU A 133 2.05 -14.08 -0.22
CA GLU A 133 2.53 -12.69 -0.09
C GLU A 133 1.69 -11.66 -0.85
N GLY A 134 0.72 -12.11 -1.66
CA GLY A 134 -0.11 -11.25 -2.51
C GLY A 134 0.56 -10.84 -3.83
N LEU A 135 1.65 -11.50 -4.23
CA LEU A 135 2.26 -11.30 -5.54
C LEU A 135 1.39 -11.90 -6.64
N PHE A 136 1.35 -11.20 -7.77
CA PHE A 136 0.64 -11.64 -8.96
C PHE A 136 1.50 -11.43 -10.20
N LYS A 137 1.19 -12.18 -11.25
CA LYS A 137 1.91 -12.18 -12.51
C LYS A 137 2.21 -10.76 -13.00
N TYR A 138 3.45 -10.53 -13.41
CA TYR A 138 3.89 -9.25 -13.95
C TYR A 138 3.12 -8.89 -15.23
N HIS A 139 2.58 -7.67 -15.23
CA HIS A 139 1.97 -7.03 -16.39
C HIS A 139 2.75 -5.74 -16.67
N PRO A 140 3.41 -5.61 -17.83
CA PRO A 140 4.29 -4.50 -18.12
C PRO A 140 3.56 -3.17 -18.30
N ALA A 141 2.35 -3.18 -18.82
CA ALA A 141 1.56 -1.97 -19.00
C ALA A 141 0.78 -1.65 -17.72
N ILE A 142 0.92 -0.42 -17.22
CA ILE A 142 0.08 0.09 -16.14
C ILE A 142 -1.05 0.91 -16.77
N GLU A 143 -2.27 0.41 -16.65
CA GLU A 143 -3.47 1.12 -17.04
C GLU A 143 -3.94 2.00 -15.87
N VAL A 144 -4.28 3.25 -16.19
CA VAL A 144 -4.81 4.20 -15.20
C VAL A 144 -6.31 3.96 -15.07
N ASP A 145 -6.73 3.33 -13.96
CA ASP A 145 -8.15 3.21 -13.63
C ASP A 145 -8.69 4.60 -13.22
N PRO A 146 -9.76 5.12 -13.86
CA PRO A 146 -10.41 6.37 -13.46
C PRO A 146 -10.76 6.44 -11.97
N LYS A 147 -11.02 5.30 -11.30
CA LYS A 147 -11.30 5.24 -9.86
C LYS A 147 -10.08 5.54 -8.98
N SER A 148 -8.88 5.37 -9.52
CA SER A 148 -7.62 5.67 -8.83
C SER A 148 -7.20 7.15 -8.93
N VAL A 149 -7.93 7.95 -9.73
CA VAL A 149 -7.70 9.39 -9.86
C VAL A 149 -8.28 10.13 -8.65
N ILE A 150 -7.42 10.68 -7.81
CA ILE A 150 -7.79 11.31 -6.54
C ILE A 150 -8.39 12.71 -6.70
N THR A 151 -8.18 13.34 -7.86
CA THR A 151 -8.78 14.64 -8.20
C THR A 151 -10.22 14.50 -8.71
N HIS A 152 -10.67 13.28 -9.05
CA HIS A 152 -11.99 13.00 -9.59
C HIS A 152 -12.36 13.91 -10.77
N GLU A 153 -13.42 14.71 -10.64
CA GLU A 153 -13.92 15.63 -11.68
C GLU A 153 -13.15 16.97 -11.73
N ARG A 154 -12.16 17.16 -10.84
CA ARG A 154 -11.39 18.40 -10.77
C ARG A 154 -10.14 18.29 -11.63
N ASP A 155 -10.06 19.15 -12.63
CA ASP A 155 -8.83 19.40 -13.36
C ASP A 155 -7.89 20.25 -12.51
N VAL A 156 -6.64 19.80 -12.35
CA VAL A 156 -5.60 20.53 -11.62
C VAL A 156 -4.46 20.79 -12.60
N LEU A 157 -4.28 22.05 -12.98
CA LEU A 157 -3.30 22.44 -13.99
C LEU A 157 -1.94 22.77 -13.38
N GLY A 158 -0.89 22.39 -14.10
CA GLY A 158 0.48 22.82 -13.82
C GLY A 158 0.98 22.47 -12.43
N VAL A 159 0.68 21.26 -11.92
CA VAL A 159 1.24 20.79 -10.64
C VAL A 159 2.75 20.64 -10.77
N GLU A 160 3.49 21.41 -9.97
CA GLU A 160 4.95 21.35 -9.91
C GLU A 160 5.42 20.31 -8.90
N LYS A 161 4.73 20.22 -7.76
CA LYS A 161 5.10 19.30 -6.68
C LYS A 161 3.89 18.83 -5.89
N ILE A 162 3.99 17.60 -5.41
CA ILE A 162 3.04 16.99 -4.48
C ILE A 162 3.74 16.81 -3.13
N ILE A 163 3.10 17.28 -2.07
CA ILE A 163 3.50 17.11 -0.68
C ILE A 163 2.49 16.17 -0.03
N THR A 164 3.00 15.25 0.77
CA THR A 164 2.21 14.36 1.62
C THR A 164 2.58 14.58 3.08
N ALA A 165 1.59 14.45 3.96
CA ALA A 165 1.80 14.55 5.40
C ALA A 165 0.92 13.54 6.13
N PRO A 166 1.41 12.95 7.24
CA PRO A 166 0.61 12.04 8.05
C PRO A 166 -0.57 12.77 8.70
N ALA A 167 -1.74 12.12 8.74
CA ALA A 167 -2.85 12.56 9.57
C ALA A 167 -2.70 12.02 11.01
N ILE A 168 -3.61 12.43 11.91
CA ILE A 168 -3.70 11.89 13.27
C ILE A 168 -4.08 10.40 13.26
N VAL A 169 -4.94 10.02 12.31
CA VAL A 169 -5.37 8.64 12.08
C VAL A 169 -4.41 7.96 11.11
N GLU A 170 -4.06 6.71 11.39
CA GLU A 170 -3.05 5.95 10.64
C GLU A 170 -3.55 5.56 9.25
N SER A 171 -4.86 5.40 9.08
CA SER A 171 -5.44 5.05 7.77
C SER A 171 -5.39 6.18 6.73
N THR A 172 -5.05 7.41 7.13
CA THR A 172 -5.21 8.59 6.27
C THR A 172 -3.90 9.36 6.09
N SER A 173 -3.62 9.76 4.86
CA SER A 173 -2.56 10.69 4.48
C SER A 173 -3.16 11.96 3.90
N LEU A 174 -2.62 13.11 4.28
CA LEU A 174 -2.96 14.41 3.70
C LEU A 174 -2.14 14.60 2.43
N VAL A 175 -2.79 15.01 1.35
CA VAL A 175 -2.16 15.28 0.05
C VAL A 175 -2.38 16.74 -0.29
N PHE A 176 -1.30 17.42 -0.63
CA PHE A 176 -1.30 18.79 -1.08
C PHE A 176 -0.44 18.94 -2.33
N ALA A 177 -1.08 19.22 -3.47
CA ALA A 177 -0.44 19.49 -4.74
C ALA A 177 -0.48 20.99 -5.02
N TYR A 178 0.63 21.54 -5.49
CA TYR A 178 0.73 22.97 -5.80
C TYR A 178 1.53 23.21 -7.09
N GLY A 179 1.29 24.37 -7.69
CA GLY A 179 1.90 24.85 -8.91
C GLY A 179 1.12 26.05 -9.43
N ILE A 180 0.53 25.95 -10.63
CA ILE A 180 -0.45 26.94 -11.11
C ILE A 180 -1.72 26.87 -10.26
N ASP A 181 -2.31 25.67 -10.17
CA ASP A 181 -3.43 25.39 -9.29
C ASP A 181 -2.97 24.77 -7.98
N VAL A 182 -3.81 24.90 -6.96
CA VAL A 182 -3.60 24.31 -5.64
C VAL A 182 -4.72 23.32 -5.36
N PHE A 183 -4.36 22.09 -4.98
CA PHE A 183 -5.28 21.02 -4.68
C PHE A 183 -4.92 20.33 -3.37
N GLY A 184 -5.88 20.25 -2.45
CA GLY A 184 -5.73 19.57 -1.18
C GLY A 184 -6.80 18.50 -0.99
N THR A 185 -6.39 17.28 -0.62
CA THR A 185 -7.32 16.20 -0.30
C THR A 185 -6.74 15.26 0.77
N ARG A 186 -7.53 14.28 1.18
CA ARG A 186 -7.13 13.19 2.08
C ARG A 186 -7.27 11.89 1.31
N VAL A 187 -6.28 11.02 1.43
CA VAL A 187 -6.29 9.69 0.81
C VAL A 187 -6.16 8.63 1.88
N ALA A 188 -6.84 7.50 1.69
CA ALA A 188 -6.79 6.35 2.58
C ALA A 188 -6.42 5.10 1.79
N PRO A 189 -5.10 4.82 1.61
CA PRO A 189 -4.62 3.73 0.76
C PRO A 189 -5.19 2.34 1.10
N SER A 190 -5.34 2.02 2.39
CA SER A 190 -5.90 0.75 2.85
C SER A 190 -7.35 0.88 3.35
N PHE A 191 -8.09 1.89 2.86
CA PHE A 191 -9.38 2.32 3.41
C PHE A 191 -9.29 2.76 4.89
N LEU A 192 -10.41 3.27 5.39
CA LEU A 192 -10.52 3.80 6.75
C LEU A 192 -10.71 2.65 7.76
N PHE A 193 -9.61 2.04 8.22
CA PHE A 193 -9.66 0.92 9.18
C PHE A 193 -9.70 1.36 10.65
N ASP A 194 -9.36 2.61 10.95
CA ASP A 194 -9.33 3.18 12.31
C ASP A 194 -10.46 4.18 12.57
N ILE A 195 -11.41 4.30 11.62
CA ILE A 195 -12.59 5.15 11.75
C ILE A 195 -13.84 4.31 11.44
N LEU A 196 -14.87 4.46 12.26
CA LEU A 196 -16.16 3.84 12.01
C LEU A 196 -16.82 4.44 10.75
N GLY A 197 -17.11 3.59 9.77
CA GLY A 197 -17.71 4.01 8.50
C GLY A 197 -19.05 4.72 8.68
N LYS A 198 -19.33 5.71 7.81
CA LYS A 198 -20.59 6.47 7.83
C LYS A 198 -21.83 5.58 7.62
N GLY A 199 -21.68 4.45 6.93
CA GLY A 199 -22.73 3.47 6.68
C GLY A 199 -23.02 2.50 7.84
N PHE A 200 -22.35 2.65 8.98
CA PHE A 200 -22.55 1.76 10.12
C PHE A 200 -23.97 1.90 10.70
N ASN A 201 -24.73 0.81 10.71
CA ASN A 201 -26.12 0.82 11.16
C ASN A 201 -26.23 0.79 12.70
N LYS A 202 -26.09 1.98 13.30
CA LYS A 202 -26.19 2.18 14.75
C LYS A 202 -27.57 1.76 15.30
N VAL A 203 -28.64 1.93 14.51
CA VAL A 203 -30.01 1.60 14.93
C VAL A 203 -30.15 0.09 15.09
N ALA A 204 -29.66 -0.70 14.13
CA ALA A 204 -29.67 -2.15 14.24
C ALA A 204 -28.87 -2.63 15.45
N LEU A 205 -27.67 -2.07 15.71
CA LEU A 205 -26.86 -2.42 16.87
C LEU A 205 -27.58 -2.16 18.19
N VAL A 206 -28.15 -0.97 18.36
CA VAL A 206 -28.88 -0.63 19.60
C VAL A 206 -30.13 -1.51 19.73
N GLY A 207 -30.84 -1.74 18.63
CA GLY A 207 -32.04 -2.58 18.60
C GLY A 207 -31.77 -4.02 19.04
N THR A 208 -30.70 -4.65 18.55
CA THR A 208 -30.34 -6.03 18.93
C THR A 208 -29.93 -6.12 20.40
N VAL A 209 -29.16 -5.16 20.91
CA VAL A 209 -28.77 -5.12 22.33
C VAL A 209 -30.01 -5.03 23.23
N LEU A 210 -30.98 -4.17 22.88
CA LEU A 210 -32.23 -4.05 23.64
C LEU A 210 -33.09 -5.31 23.54
N ALA A 211 -33.21 -5.92 22.37
CA ALA A 211 -33.96 -7.15 22.18
C ALA A 211 -33.38 -8.32 22.99
N LEU A 212 -32.05 -8.47 22.99
CA LEU A 212 -31.36 -9.47 23.81
C LEU A 212 -31.56 -9.22 25.30
N LEU A 213 -31.45 -7.97 25.75
CA LEU A 213 -31.70 -7.60 27.15
C LEU A 213 -33.12 -7.98 27.58
N ALA A 214 -34.13 -7.62 26.79
CA ALA A 214 -35.52 -7.99 27.06
C ALA A 214 -35.70 -9.51 27.10
N GLY A 215 -35.10 -10.23 26.16
CA GLY A 215 -35.09 -11.69 26.14
C GLY A 215 -34.52 -12.29 27.43
N VAL A 216 -33.36 -11.81 27.88
CA VAL A 216 -32.72 -12.27 29.13
C VAL A 216 -33.60 -11.99 30.35
N LEU A 217 -34.18 -10.79 30.45
CA LEU A 217 -35.06 -10.42 31.57
C LEU A 217 -36.31 -11.31 31.66
N MET A 218 -36.86 -11.73 30.51
CA MET A 218 -38.00 -12.65 30.46
C MET A 218 -37.60 -14.10 30.77
N LEU A 219 -36.47 -14.58 30.24
CA LEU A 219 -36.02 -15.97 30.40
C LEU A 219 -35.40 -16.26 31.77
N ALA A 220 -34.70 -15.31 32.39
CA ALA A 220 -34.03 -15.47 33.67
C ALA A 220 -34.92 -16.03 34.80
N PRO A 221 -36.12 -15.48 35.09
CA PRO A 221 -36.99 -16.02 36.13
C PRO A 221 -37.52 -17.42 35.77
N VAL A 222 -37.80 -17.68 34.49
CA VAL A 222 -38.29 -18.99 34.01
C VAL A 222 -37.24 -20.07 34.23
N VAL A 223 -35.98 -19.80 33.84
CA VAL A 223 -34.86 -20.72 34.02
C VAL A 223 -34.56 -20.91 35.51
N ARG A 224 -34.55 -19.84 36.31
CA ARG A 224 -34.32 -19.92 37.76
C ARG A 224 -35.37 -20.81 38.44
N ARG A 225 -36.64 -20.66 38.09
CA ARG A 225 -37.72 -21.52 38.59
C ARG A 225 -37.53 -22.97 38.16
N LYS A 226 -37.19 -23.22 36.90
CA LYS A 226 -36.95 -24.57 36.37
C LYS A 226 -35.76 -25.26 37.06
N GLN A 227 -34.66 -24.55 37.27
CA GLN A 227 -33.47 -25.08 37.95
C GLN A 227 -33.72 -25.39 39.42
N ILE A 228 -34.44 -24.53 40.14
CA ILE A 228 -34.85 -24.81 41.52
C ILE A 228 -35.67 -26.11 41.54
N ASN A 229 -36.73 -26.21 40.74
CA ASN A 229 -37.56 -27.42 40.71
C ASN A 229 -36.78 -28.70 40.40
N LEU A 230 -35.84 -28.65 39.45
CA LEU A 230 -34.97 -29.79 39.11
C LEU A 230 -34.09 -30.23 40.28
N ARG A 231 -33.48 -29.28 41.01
CA ARG A 231 -32.65 -29.60 42.19
C ARG A 231 -33.45 -30.23 43.31
N TRP A 232 -34.70 -29.80 43.50
CA TRP A 232 -35.59 -30.38 44.51
C TRP A 232 -36.13 -31.76 44.12
N GLN A 233 -36.03 -32.14 42.85
CA GLN A 233 -36.40 -33.47 42.35
C GLN A 233 -35.20 -34.43 42.22
N ALA A 234 -33.97 -33.98 42.49
CA ALA A 234 -32.80 -34.84 42.47
C ALA A 234 -32.81 -35.76 43.70
N PRO A 235 -32.77 -37.10 43.55
CA PRO A 235 -32.56 -38.00 44.67
C PRO A 235 -31.14 -37.77 45.24
N MET A 236 -31.01 -37.80 46.58
CA MET A 236 -29.70 -37.78 47.25
C MET A 236 -28.82 -38.94 46.81
#